data_AF-A0A7T1I580-F1
#
_entry.id   AF-A0A7T1I580-F1
#
_cell.length_a   1.000
_cell.length_b   1.000
_cell.length_c   1.000
_cell.angle_alpha   90.00
_cell.angle_beta   90.00
_cell.angle_gamma   90.00
#
_symmetry.space_group_name_H-M   'P 1'
#
loop_
_entity.id
_entity.type
_entity.pdbx_description
1 polymer ?
#
loop_
_entity_poly.entity_id
_entity_poly.type
_entity_poly.pdbx_seq_one_letter_code
_entity_poly.pdbx_strand_id
1 'polypeptide(L)'
;MQQSSESPAAADSSPGAVIDWAALGRIRELEEYFSADAEGFQAAIRAEMATITALPAEQLDKLALLRVLEVTNGCLQWGFRRGDAEALSADRTRDCMRTVIGFINDRSIILPDGGRVSFSPAVIRMIGEGQALYREAFKRNDAEARRRYFAASTAQFLVYGKPRMEAAMEQIATAFEPLFERFWLERGQRWIRPYLAAQTTVDSGS
;
A
#
# COMPACT_ATOMS: atom_id res chain seq x y z
N MET A 1 46.70 -25.31 -12.64
CA MET A 1 45.55 -25.32 -11.72
C MET A 1 44.85 -23.98 -11.81
N GLN A 2 43.74 -23.94 -12.56
CA GLN A 2 42.85 -22.77 -12.65
C GLN A 2 41.91 -22.81 -11.43
N GLN A 3 41.80 -21.70 -10.70
CA GLN A 3 40.75 -21.50 -9.70
C GLN A 3 39.58 -20.79 -10.39
N SER A 4 38.51 -21.52 -10.67
CA SER A 4 37.22 -20.94 -11.02
C SER A 4 36.56 -20.44 -9.74
N SER A 5 36.27 -19.14 -9.71
CA SER A 5 35.50 -18.46 -8.68
C SER A 5 34.03 -18.51 -9.09
N GLU A 6 33.25 -19.41 -8.48
CA GLU A 6 31.80 -19.32 -8.52
C GLU A 6 31.33 -18.41 -7.38
N SER A 7 30.75 -17.28 -7.76
CA SER A 7 30.05 -16.36 -6.86
C SER A 7 28.69 -16.98 -6.51
N PRO A 8 28.34 -17.18 -5.23
CA PRO A 8 27.02 -17.70 -4.91
C PRO A 8 25.97 -16.60 -5.14
N ALA A 9 25.06 -16.88 -6.07
CA ALA A 9 23.82 -16.15 -6.23
C ALA A 9 23.13 -16.04 -4.86
N ALA A 10 22.74 -14.81 -4.49
CA ALA A 10 22.06 -14.54 -3.24
C ALA A 10 20.79 -15.39 -3.15
N ALA A 11 20.80 -16.34 -2.21
CA ALA A 11 19.70 -17.22 -1.94
C ALA A 11 18.51 -16.42 -1.38
N ASP A 12 17.44 -16.42 -2.15
CA ASP A 12 16.11 -15.94 -1.78
C ASP A 12 15.68 -16.63 -0.47
N SER A 13 15.67 -15.89 0.63
CA SER A 13 15.47 -16.43 1.98
C SER A 13 14.42 -15.62 2.74
N SER A 14 13.16 -15.87 2.38
CA SER A 14 11.98 -15.75 3.24
C SER A 14 10.94 -16.77 2.75
N PRO A 15 10.15 -17.42 3.62
CA PRO A 15 9.22 -18.46 3.19
C PRO A 15 8.10 -17.88 2.32
N GLY A 16 8.32 -17.92 1.00
CA GLY A 16 7.48 -18.64 0.04
C GLY A 16 6.34 -17.91 -0.67
N ALA A 17 6.22 -16.58 -0.60
CA ALA A 17 5.27 -15.88 -1.46
C ALA A 17 5.87 -15.70 -2.87
N VAL A 18 5.37 -16.47 -3.84
CA VAL A 18 5.72 -16.26 -5.25
C VAL A 18 4.91 -15.08 -5.77
N ILE A 19 5.61 -14.07 -6.28
CA ILE A 19 5.00 -12.89 -6.88
C ILE A 19 4.67 -13.18 -8.34
N ASP A 20 3.39 -13.10 -8.71
CA ASP A 20 2.95 -13.08 -10.10
C ASP A 20 3.15 -11.68 -10.68
N TRP A 21 4.35 -11.44 -11.21
CA TRP A 21 4.71 -10.19 -11.86
C TRP A 21 3.83 -9.87 -13.08
N ALA A 22 3.33 -10.89 -13.78
CA ALA A 22 2.44 -10.68 -14.91
C ALA A 22 1.06 -10.18 -14.44
N ALA A 23 0.56 -10.66 -13.30
CA ALA A 23 -0.64 -10.11 -12.67
C ALA A 23 -0.46 -8.67 -12.23
N LEU A 24 0.68 -8.32 -11.61
CA LEU A 24 0.99 -6.93 -11.25
C LEU A 24 1.06 -6.03 -12.50
N GLY A 25 1.66 -6.49 -13.60
CA GLY A 25 1.74 -5.75 -14.85
C GLY A 25 0.39 -5.46 -15.52
N ARG A 26 -0.68 -6.19 -15.16
CA ARG A 26 -2.05 -5.94 -15.64
C ARG A 26 -2.83 -4.93 -14.78
N ILE A 27 -2.27 -4.49 -13.65
CA ILE A 27 -2.88 -3.42 -12.85
C ILE A 27 -2.69 -2.11 -13.60
N ARG A 28 -3.80 -1.42 -13.90
CA ARG A 28 -3.83 -0.22 -14.75
C ARG A 28 -2.79 0.83 -14.34
N GLU A 29 -2.63 1.07 -13.04
CA GLU A 29 -1.70 2.07 -12.51
C GLU A 29 -0.23 1.63 -12.60
N LEU A 30 0.04 0.34 -12.84
CA LEU A 30 1.39 -0.21 -12.93
C LEU A 30 1.82 -0.52 -14.38
N GLU A 31 0.86 -0.66 -15.29
CA GLU A 31 1.06 -1.09 -16.68
C GLU A 31 2.16 -0.28 -17.41
N GLU A 32 2.16 1.04 -17.24
CA GLU A 32 3.15 1.91 -17.88
C GLU A 32 4.58 1.63 -17.41
N TYR A 33 4.78 1.32 -16.13
CA TYR A 33 6.10 1.08 -15.56
C TYR A 33 6.65 -0.29 -15.95
N PHE A 34 5.79 -1.32 -15.95
CA PHE A 34 6.16 -2.64 -16.44
C PHE A 34 6.45 -2.65 -17.94
N SER A 35 5.67 -1.89 -18.73
CA SER A 35 5.88 -1.79 -20.18
C SER A 35 7.16 -1.04 -20.54
N ALA A 36 7.54 -0.04 -19.74
CA ALA A 36 8.76 0.74 -19.98
C ALA A 36 10.03 0.01 -19.54
N ASP A 37 10.03 -0.62 -18.36
CA ASP A 37 11.19 -1.27 -17.75
C ASP A 37 10.74 -2.28 -16.69
N ALA A 38 10.33 -3.46 -17.12
CA ALA A 38 9.84 -4.51 -16.22
C ALA A 38 10.89 -4.92 -15.19
N GLU A 39 12.11 -5.21 -15.62
CA GLU A 39 13.18 -5.70 -14.72
C GLU A 39 13.56 -4.66 -13.68
N GLY A 40 13.81 -3.42 -14.10
CA GLY A 40 14.17 -2.36 -13.17
C GLY A 40 13.01 -1.94 -12.26
N PHE A 41 11.76 -2.03 -12.71
CA PHE A 41 10.60 -1.77 -11.85
C PHE A 41 10.40 -2.89 -10.82
N GLN A 42 10.58 -4.16 -11.21
CA GLN A 42 10.59 -5.29 -10.27
C GLN A 42 11.72 -5.14 -9.24
N ALA A 43 12.92 -4.75 -9.67
CA ALA A 43 14.03 -4.50 -8.77
C ALA A 43 13.74 -3.37 -7.76
N ALA A 44 13.10 -2.29 -8.21
CA ALA A 44 12.66 -1.20 -7.34
C ALA A 44 11.63 -1.68 -6.30
N ILE A 45 10.65 -2.49 -6.71
CA ILE A 45 9.66 -3.08 -5.78
C ILE A 45 10.38 -3.96 -4.75
N ARG A 46 11.29 -4.85 -5.17
CA ARG A 46 12.05 -5.73 -4.24
C ARG A 46 12.90 -4.94 -3.25
N ALA A 47 13.53 -3.85 -3.68
CA ALA A 47 14.30 -2.99 -2.79
C ALA A 47 13.43 -2.39 -1.68
N GLU A 48 12.26 -1.86 -2.04
CA GLU A 48 11.28 -1.34 -1.07
C GLU A 48 10.75 -2.44 -0.15
N MET A 49 10.49 -3.64 -0.68
CA MET A 49 10.07 -4.80 0.13
C MET A 49 11.10 -5.14 1.20
N ALA A 50 12.40 -5.14 0.87
CA ALA A 50 13.46 -5.44 1.83
C ALA A 50 13.46 -4.45 3.00
N THR A 51 13.21 -3.16 2.73
CA THR A 51 13.08 -2.13 3.77
C THR A 51 11.87 -2.36 4.67
N ILE A 52 10.71 -2.70 4.07
CA ILE A 52 9.46 -2.86 4.83
C ILE A 52 9.46 -4.15 5.65
N THR A 53 9.99 -5.26 5.12
CA THR A 53 10.05 -6.56 5.81
C THR A 53 10.92 -6.53 7.07
N ALA A 54 11.85 -5.58 7.16
CA ALA A 54 12.66 -5.38 8.37
C ALA A 54 11.86 -4.79 9.56
N LEU A 55 10.62 -4.34 9.34
CA LEU A 55 9.77 -3.81 10.41
C LEU A 55 9.15 -4.93 11.25
N PRO A 56 8.91 -4.71 12.56
CA PRO A 56 8.19 -5.66 13.40
C PRO A 56 6.78 -5.94 12.87
N ALA A 57 6.30 -7.19 13.01
CA ALA A 57 4.98 -7.61 12.53
C ALA A 57 3.83 -6.70 13.04
N GLU A 58 3.86 -6.31 14.31
CA GLU A 58 2.87 -5.39 14.90
C GLU A 58 2.85 -4.03 14.18
N GLN A 59 4.00 -3.54 13.72
CA GLN A 59 4.07 -2.29 12.96
C GLN A 59 3.51 -2.46 11.55
N LEU A 60 3.73 -3.62 10.92
CA LEU A 60 3.12 -3.95 9.64
C LEU A 60 1.58 -3.99 9.76
N ASP A 61 1.05 -4.59 10.82
CA ASP A 61 -0.40 -4.65 11.07
C ASP A 61 -1.01 -3.24 11.16
N LYS A 62 -0.35 -2.34 11.91
CA LYS A 62 -0.78 -0.94 12.04
C LYS A 62 -0.68 -0.17 10.73
N LEU A 63 0.37 -0.42 9.94
CA LEU A 63 0.55 0.20 8.63
C LEU A 63 -0.51 -0.26 7.63
N ALA A 64 -0.93 -1.52 7.69
CA ALA A 64 -2.03 -2.02 6.87
C ALA A 64 -3.33 -1.26 7.14
N LEU A 65 -3.65 -0.97 8.42
CA LEU A 65 -4.80 -0.12 8.78
C LEU A 65 -4.71 1.26 8.13
N LEU A 66 -3.56 1.93 8.24
CA LEU A 66 -3.33 3.23 7.62
C LEU A 66 -3.49 3.15 6.11
N ARG A 67 -2.95 2.10 5.47
CA ARG A 67 -2.99 1.93 4.03
C ARG A 67 -4.43 1.76 3.51
N VAL A 68 -5.27 1.01 4.21
CA VAL A 68 -6.69 0.88 3.86
C VAL A 68 -7.39 2.25 3.92
N LEU A 69 -7.13 3.05 4.96
CA LEU A 69 -7.69 4.39 5.10
C LEU A 69 -7.24 5.33 3.97
N GLU A 70 -5.95 5.30 3.63
CA GLU A 70 -5.38 6.10 2.55
C GLU A 70 -6.00 5.78 1.20
N VAL A 71 -6.09 4.49 0.84
CA VAL A 71 -6.67 4.05 -0.43
C VAL A 71 -8.15 4.38 -0.50
N THR A 72 -8.89 4.13 0.58
CA THR A 72 -10.33 4.45 0.67
C THR A 72 -10.57 5.94 0.45
N ASN A 73 -9.82 6.78 1.17
CA ASN A 73 -9.88 8.23 1.00
C ASN A 73 -9.48 8.68 -0.42
N GLY A 74 -8.47 8.03 -1.02
CA GLY A 74 -8.09 8.27 -2.41
C GLY A 74 -9.23 7.98 -3.39
N CYS A 75 -9.88 6.81 -3.26
CA CYS A 75 -11.03 6.42 -4.09
C CYS A 75 -12.18 7.41 -3.97
N LEU A 76 -12.55 7.78 -2.74
CA LEU A 76 -13.62 8.74 -2.45
C LEU A 76 -13.33 10.11 -3.07
N GLN A 77 -12.11 10.63 -2.87
CA GLN A 77 -11.73 11.92 -3.43
C GLN A 77 -11.77 11.95 -4.96
N TRP A 78 -11.31 10.88 -5.61
CA TRP A 78 -11.36 10.79 -7.06
C TRP A 78 -12.79 10.66 -7.58
N GLY A 79 -13.65 9.91 -6.88
CA GLY A 79 -15.07 9.83 -7.24
C GLY A 79 -15.80 11.16 -7.10
N PHE A 80 -15.56 11.88 -6.01
CA PHE A 80 -16.08 13.23 -5.82
C PHE A 80 -15.63 14.18 -6.95
N ARG A 81 -14.34 14.18 -7.31
CA ARG A 81 -13.81 15.03 -8.40
C ARG A 81 -14.40 14.74 -9.78
N ARG A 82 -14.84 13.51 -10.03
CA ARG A 82 -15.49 13.11 -11.28
C ARG A 82 -17.00 13.33 -11.28
N GLY A 83 -17.60 13.58 -10.12
CA GLY A 83 -19.06 13.63 -9.97
C GLY A 83 -19.70 12.25 -10.11
N ASP A 84 -19.04 11.19 -9.60
CA ASP A 84 -19.63 9.84 -9.55
C ASP A 84 -20.98 9.89 -8.81
N ALA A 85 -21.95 9.04 -9.18
CA ALA A 85 -23.31 9.09 -8.63
C ALA A 85 -23.36 8.85 -7.10
N GLU A 86 -22.38 8.10 -6.59
CA GLU A 86 -22.19 7.78 -5.19
C GLU A 86 -21.27 8.78 -4.45
N ALA A 87 -20.90 9.88 -5.12
CA ALA A 87 -20.12 10.94 -4.49
C ALA A 87 -20.86 11.49 -3.28
N LEU A 88 -20.15 11.56 -2.15
CA LEU A 88 -20.68 12.21 -0.95
C LEU A 88 -20.87 13.70 -1.21
N SER A 89 -21.67 14.34 -0.35
CA SER A 89 -21.73 15.81 -0.32
C SER A 89 -20.34 16.40 -0.08
N ALA A 90 -20.12 17.63 -0.54
CA ALA A 90 -18.83 18.30 -0.39
C ALA A 90 -18.36 18.36 1.08
N ASP A 91 -19.28 18.55 2.03
CA ASP A 91 -18.95 18.60 3.46
C ASP A 91 -18.55 17.22 4.00
N ARG A 92 -19.28 16.17 3.64
CA ARG A 92 -18.93 14.79 4.01
C ARG A 92 -17.59 14.35 3.40
N THR A 93 -17.33 14.72 2.15
CA THR A 93 -16.01 14.51 1.52
C THR A 93 -14.89 15.23 2.29
N ARG A 94 -15.10 16.49 2.68
CA ARG A 94 -14.12 17.25 3.48
C ARG A 94 -13.88 16.61 4.84
N ASP A 95 -14.92 16.12 5.50
CA ASP A 95 -14.80 15.44 6.79
C ASP A 95 -13.96 14.15 6.66
N CYS A 96 -14.23 13.33 5.65
CA CYS A 96 -13.42 12.14 5.35
C CYS A 96 -11.95 12.50 5.12
N MET A 97 -11.70 13.50 4.28
CA MET A 97 -10.36 13.97 3.94
C MET A 97 -9.62 14.49 5.18
N ARG A 98 -10.27 15.36 5.97
CA ARG A 98 -9.68 15.96 7.18
C ARG A 98 -9.28 14.88 8.18
N THR A 99 -10.14 13.89 8.38
CA THR A 99 -9.87 12.78 9.30
C THR A 99 -8.64 11.99 8.88
N VAL A 100 -8.57 11.51 7.64
CA VAL A 100 -7.42 10.72 7.18
C VAL A 100 -6.15 11.55 7.10
N ILE A 101 -6.21 12.78 6.58
CA ILE A 101 -5.05 13.68 6.54
C ILE A 101 -4.54 13.97 7.96
N GLY A 102 -5.45 14.16 8.92
CA GLY A 102 -5.12 14.29 10.33
C GLY A 102 -4.31 13.10 10.83
N PHE A 103 -4.76 11.87 10.56
CA PHE A 103 -4.02 10.67 10.96
C PHE A 103 -2.62 10.57 10.38
N ILE A 104 -2.44 10.94 9.11
CA ILE A 104 -1.12 10.89 8.46
C ILE A 104 -0.21 11.99 9.02
N ASN A 105 -0.73 13.19 9.28
CA ASN A 105 0.04 14.31 9.84
C ASN A 105 0.45 14.05 11.29
N ASP A 106 -0.49 13.59 12.11
CA ASP A 106 -0.28 13.26 13.52
C ASP A 106 0.45 11.93 13.70
N ARG A 107 0.56 11.15 12.62
CA ARG A 107 1.18 9.82 12.57
C ARG A 107 0.58 8.92 13.65
N SER A 108 -0.75 8.91 13.69
CA SER A 108 -1.52 8.03 14.54
C SER A 108 -2.96 7.92 14.03
N ILE A 109 -3.59 6.77 14.22
CA ILE A 109 -5.02 6.59 13.91
C ILE A 109 -5.80 6.73 15.20
N ILE A 110 -6.81 7.60 15.21
CA ILE A 110 -7.79 7.68 16.30
C ILE A 110 -8.99 6.83 15.90
N LEU A 111 -9.27 5.81 16.70
CA LEU A 111 -10.42 4.94 16.51
C LEU A 111 -11.69 5.63 17.06
N PRO A 112 -12.88 5.28 16.54
CA PRO A 112 -14.14 5.87 16.99
C PRO A 112 -14.44 5.68 18.49
N ASP A 113 -13.90 4.62 19.09
CA ASP A 113 -14.01 4.33 20.52
C ASP A 113 -13.04 5.14 21.40
N GLY A 114 -12.24 6.03 20.79
CA GLY A 114 -11.20 6.82 21.46
C GLY A 114 -9.84 6.12 21.56
N GLY A 115 -9.72 4.88 21.09
CA GLY A 115 -8.45 4.16 21.01
C GLY A 115 -7.46 4.85 20.07
N ARG A 116 -6.16 4.67 20.33
CA ARG A 116 -5.08 5.27 19.52
C ARG A 116 -4.12 4.21 19.00
N VAL A 117 -3.93 4.18 17.69
CA VAL A 117 -2.86 3.42 17.04
C VAL A 117 -1.66 4.33 16.86
N SER A 118 -0.57 4.03 17.57
CA SER A 118 0.70 4.76 17.50
C SER A 118 1.77 3.96 16.76
N PHE A 119 2.59 4.67 15.98
CA PHE A 119 3.69 4.10 15.21
C PHE A 119 5.04 4.29 15.90
N SER A 120 5.99 3.39 15.63
CA SER A 120 7.37 3.54 16.11
C SER A 120 8.07 4.71 15.40
N PRO A 121 9.16 5.27 15.96
CA PRO A 121 9.93 6.33 15.31
C PRO A 121 10.43 5.96 13.91
N ALA A 122 10.78 4.70 13.68
CA ALA A 122 11.20 4.21 12.37
C ALA A 122 10.06 4.29 11.34
N VAL A 123 8.86 3.86 11.75
CA VAL A 123 7.67 3.91 10.90
C VAL A 123 7.21 5.35 10.67
N ILE A 124 7.31 6.21 11.68
CA ILE A 124 7.04 7.65 11.58
C ILE A 124 7.90 8.32 10.49
N ARG A 125 9.19 7.95 10.39
CA ARG A 125 10.07 8.43 9.32
C ARG A 125 9.62 7.91 7.96
N MET A 126 9.35 6.61 7.86
CA MET A 126 8.88 5.98 6.61
C MET A 126 7.57 6.60 6.10
N ILE A 127 6.61 6.88 6.98
CA ILE A 127 5.37 7.61 6.63
C ILE A 127 5.70 9.00 6.09
N GLY A 128 6.62 9.72 6.73
CA GLY A 128 7.08 11.04 6.29
C GLY A 128 7.76 11.02 4.91
N GLU A 129 8.59 10.02 4.65
CA GLU A 129 9.24 9.79 3.35
C GLU A 129 8.20 9.47 2.27
N GLY A 130 7.22 8.61 2.57
CA GLY A 130 6.10 8.32 1.68
C GLY A 130 5.26 9.56 1.33
N GLN A 131 4.98 10.42 2.32
CA GLN A 131 4.30 11.70 2.08
C GLN A 131 5.11 12.65 1.19
N ALA A 132 6.43 12.74 1.42
CA ALA A 132 7.31 13.55 0.58
C ALA A 132 7.30 13.05 -0.86
N LEU A 133 7.45 11.73 -1.04
CA LEU A 133 7.42 11.08 -2.35
C LEU A 133 6.09 11.30 -3.07
N TYR A 134 4.95 11.19 -2.37
CA TYR A 134 3.64 11.48 -2.93
C TYR A 134 3.52 12.93 -3.44
N ARG A 135 4.09 13.91 -2.70
CA ARG A 135 4.10 15.31 -3.15
C ARG A 135 4.92 15.50 -4.41
N GLU A 136 6.13 14.93 -4.49
CA GLU A 136 6.94 15.00 -5.70
C GLU A 136 6.21 14.36 -6.89
N ALA A 137 5.67 13.16 -6.70
CA ALA A 137 4.97 12.39 -7.71
C ALA A 137 3.73 13.13 -8.27
N PHE A 138 2.81 13.57 -7.40
CA PHE A 138 1.48 14.01 -7.83
C PHE A 138 1.23 15.51 -7.71
N LYS A 139 2.05 16.25 -6.95
CA LYS A 139 1.92 17.72 -6.84
C LYS A 139 2.93 18.45 -7.70
N ARG A 140 4.12 17.88 -7.91
CA ARG A 140 5.15 18.43 -8.80
C ARG A 140 5.20 17.73 -10.16
N ASN A 141 4.39 16.68 -10.34
CA ASN A 141 4.26 15.93 -11.59
C ASN A 141 5.60 15.29 -12.04
N ASP A 142 6.43 14.89 -11.08
CA ASP A 142 7.72 14.25 -11.36
C ASP A 142 7.50 12.77 -11.73
N ALA A 143 7.98 12.38 -12.91
CA ALA A 143 7.77 11.04 -13.45
C ALA A 143 8.53 9.96 -12.68
N GLU A 144 9.77 10.23 -12.26
CA GLU A 144 10.57 9.27 -11.50
C GLU A 144 10.03 9.10 -10.09
N ALA A 145 9.58 10.17 -9.45
CA ALA A 145 8.90 10.12 -8.17
C ALA A 145 7.60 9.32 -8.26
N ARG A 146 6.84 9.42 -9.35
CA ARG A 146 5.66 8.55 -9.58
C ARG A 146 6.04 7.08 -9.69
N ARG A 147 7.06 6.76 -10.50
CA ARG A 147 7.58 5.39 -10.61
C ARG A 147 7.98 4.85 -9.24
N ARG A 148 8.77 5.59 -8.47
CA ARG A 148 9.17 5.22 -7.11
C ARG A 148 7.99 5.09 -6.15
N TYR A 149 7.00 5.98 -6.23
CA TYR A 149 5.80 5.91 -5.42
C TYR A 149 5.02 4.61 -5.66
N PHE A 150 4.83 4.24 -6.93
CA PHE A 150 4.14 3.00 -7.28
C PHE A 150 4.95 1.75 -6.92
N ALA A 151 6.27 1.79 -7.02
CA ALA A 151 7.13 0.71 -6.52
C ALA A 151 6.95 0.51 -4.99
N ALA A 152 7.06 1.60 -4.22
CA ALA A 152 6.90 1.56 -2.76
C ALA A 152 5.48 1.15 -2.33
N SER A 153 4.44 1.69 -2.97
CA SER A 153 3.05 1.30 -2.72
C SER A 153 2.80 -0.18 -3.05
N THR A 154 3.37 -0.69 -4.13
CA THR A 154 3.23 -2.11 -4.50
C THR A 154 3.93 -3.00 -3.47
N ALA A 155 5.16 -2.64 -3.08
CA ALA A 155 5.93 -3.34 -2.06
C ALA A 155 5.18 -3.42 -0.72
N GLN A 156 4.48 -2.36 -0.31
CA GLN A 156 3.63 -2.37 0.89
C GLN A 156 2.57 -3.48 0.83
N PHE A 157 1.78 -3.56 -0.25
CA PHE A 157 0.76 -4.62 -0.37
C PHE A 157 1.37 -6.03 -0.44
N LEU A 158 2.53 -6.17 -1.08
CA LEU A 158 3.26 -7.44 -1.15
C LEU A 158 3.76 -7.89 0.23
N VAL A 159 4.36 -6.98 1.01
CA VAL A 159 4.87 -7.32 2.35
C VAL A 159 3.76 -7.48 3.37
N TYR A 160 2.70 -6.68 3.30
CA TYR A 160 1.56 -6.85 4.20
C TYR A 160 0.90 -8.20 3.97
N GLY A 161 0.74 -8.57 2.71
CA GLY A 161 0.14 -9.83 2.30
C GLY A 161 -1.37 -9.88 2.55
N LYS A 162 -2.00 -10.90 1.99
CA LYS A 162 -3.46 -11.07 2.04
C LYS A 162 -4.02 -11.12 3.47
N PRO A 163 -3.50 -11.94 4.42
CA PRO A 163 -4.12 -12.08 5.74
C PRO A 163 -4.19 -10.77 6.53
N ARG A 164 -3.08 -10.02 6.55
CA ARG A 164 -3.00 -8.74 7.25
C ARG A 164 -3.89 -7.69 6.62
N MET A 165 -3.92 -7.62 5.30
CA MET A 165 -4.75 -6.65 4.60
C MET A 165 -6.23 -6.97 4.76
N GLU A 166 -6.64 -8.24 4.76
CA GLU A 166 -8.03 -8.63 5.01
C GLU A 166 -8.47 -8.26 6.43
N ALA A 167 -7.67 -8.56 7.45
CA ALA A 167 -7.94 -8.14 8.82
C ALA A 167 -8.02 -6.60 8.95
N ALA A 168 -7.12 -5.88 8.31
CA ALA A 168 -7.15 -4.41 8.30
C ALA A 168 -8.40 -3.86 7.59
N MET A 169 -8.79 -4.45 6.46
CA MET A 169 -9.99 -4.07 5.72
C MET A 169 -11.26 -4.29 6.53
N GLU A 170 -11.36 -5.40 7.26
CA GLU A 170 -12.48 -5.72 8.15
C GLU A 170 -12.56 -4.73 9.33
N GLN A 171 -11.43 -4.49 10.00
CA GLN A 171 -11.37 -3.56 11.13
C GLN A 171 -11.72 -2.13 10.71
N ILE A 172 -11.17 -1.65 9.59
CA ILE A 172 -11.47 -0.30 9.09
C ILE A 172 -12.92 -0.19 8.60
N ALA A 173 -13.46 -1.23 7.96
CA ALA A 173 -14.87 -1.23 7.57
C ALA A 173 -15.76 -1.10 8.80
N THR A 174 -15.52 -1.90 9.84
CA THR A 174 -16.30 -1.86 11.08
C THR A 174 -16.20 -0.51 11.79
N ALA A 175 -14.99 0.04 11.91
CA ALA A 175 -14.76 1.27 12.65
C ALA A 175 -15.24 2.52 11.87
N PHE A 176 -15.00 2.58 10.56
CA PHE A 176 -15.16 3.82 9.80
C PHE A 176 -16.30 3.80 8.77
N GLU A 177 -17.17 2.79 8.76
CA GLU A 177 -18.39 2.81 7.93
C GLU A 177 -19.26 4.06 8.16
N PRO A 178 -19.49 4.56 9.40
CA PRO A 178 -20.24 5.80 9.59
C PRO A 178 -19.60 7.04 8.95
N LEU A 179 -18.28 7.01 8.74
CA LEU A 179 -17.54 8.09 8.10
C LEU A 179 -17.55 7.96 6.57
N PHE A 180 -17.14 6.80 6.05
CA PHE A 180 -16.92 6.59 4.62
C PHE A 180 -18.14 6.12 3.85
N GLU A 181 -19.14 5.57 4.54
CA GLU A 181 -20.19 4.73 3.96
C GLU A 181 -19.63 3.44 3.32
N ARG A 182 -20.47 2.40 3.35
CA ARG A 182 -20.09 1.06 2.88
C ARG A 182 -19.54 1.06 1.45
N PHE A 183 -20.13 1.86 0.56
CA PHE A 183 -19.74 1.93 -0.84
C PHE A 183 -18.25 2.28 -1.02
N TRP A 184 -17.76 3.32 -0.32
CA TRP A 184 -16.38 3.78 -0.49
C TRP A 184 -15.37 2.83 0.15
N LEU A 185 -15.73 2.20 1.28
CA LEU A 185 -14.94 1.12 1.87
C LEU A 185 -14.78 -0.03 0.88
N GLU A 186 -15.88 -0.54 0.33
CA GLU A 186 -15.84 -1.63 -0.66
C GLU A 186 -15.11 -1.22 -1.95
N ARG A 187 -15.20 0.05 -2.35
CA ARG A 187 -14.43 0.58 -3.48
C ARG A 187 -12.93 0.53 -3.20
N GLY A 188 -12.49 0.96 -2.01
CA GLY A 188 -11.10 0.88 -1.58
C GLY A 188 -10.59 -0.56 -1.51
N GLN A 189 -11.36 -1.47 -0.92
CA GLN A 189 -11.02 -2.90 -0.87
C GLN A 189 -10.87 -3.50 -2.27
N ARG A 190 -11.78 -3.19 -3.20
CA ARG A 190 -11.69 -3.63 -4.60
C ARG A 190 -10.44 -3.10 -5.31
N TRP A 191 -9.98 -1.89 -4.96
CA TRP A 191 -8.74 -1.33 -5.51
C TRP A 191 -7.50 -2.06 -4.99
N ILE A 192 -7.50 -2.51 -3.73
CA ILE A 192 -6.39 -3.23 -3.10
C ILE A 192 -6.28 -4.68 -3.61
N ARG A 193 -7.41 -5.38 -3.78
CA ARG A 193 -7.45 -6.83 -4.06
C ARG A 193 -6.54 -7.30 -5.22
N PRO A 194 -6.41 -6.60 -6.37
CA PRO A 194 -5.51 -7.01 -7.43
C PRO A 194 -4.05 -7.19 -7.00
N TYR A 195 -3.55 -6.32 -6.11
CA TYR A 195 -2.19 -6.41 -5.58
C TYR A 195 -2.00 -7.66 -4.70
N LEU A 196 -3.04 -8.06 -3.97
CA LEU A 196 -3.01 -9.23 -3.08
C LEU A 196 -3.18 -10.53 -3.87
N ALA A 197 -3.98 -10.51 -4.94
CA ALA A 197 -4.16 -11.66 -5.83
C ALA A 197 -2.88 -12.00 -6.61
N ALA A 198 -1.95 -11.07 -6.74
CA ALA A 198 -0.64 -11.30 -7.36
C ALA A 198 0.37 -12.01 -6.44
N GLN A 199 -0.04 -12.45 -5.24
CA GLN A 199 0.75 -13.30 -4.38
C GLN A 199 0.16 -14.71 -4.41
N THR A 200 0.95 -15.68 -4.84
CA THR A 200 0.59 -17.09 -4.69
C THR A 200 1.29 -17.62 -3.45
N THR A 201 0.51 -18.11 -2.49
CA THR A 201 1.05 -18.97 -1.43
C THR A 201 1.42 -20.29 -2.07
N VAL A 202 2.72 -20.62 -2.09
CA VAL A 202 3.11 -22.00 -2.29
C VAL A 202 2.69 -22.72 -1.03
N ASP A 203 1.63 -23.52 -1.11
CA ASP A 203 1.30 -24.43 -0.04
C ASP A 203 2.51 -25.36 0.14
N SER A 204 3.21 -25.19 1.26
CA SER A 204 4.19 -26.15 1.75
C SER A 204 3.43 -27.42 2.16
N GLY A 205 2.96 -28.18 1.18
CA GLY A 205 2.09 -29.33 1.37
C GLY A 205 2.48 -30.47 0.46
N SER A 206 3.41 -31.30 0.92
CA SER A 206 3.33 -32.77 0.97
C SER A 206 4.54 -33.32 1.72
#